data_AF-A0A819I7Q2-F1
#
_entry.id   AF-A0A819I7Q2-F1
#
_cell.length_a   1.000
_cell.length_b   1.000
_cell.length_c   1.000
_cell.angle_alpha   90.00
_cell.angle_beta   90.00
_cell.angle_gamma   90.00
#
_symmetry.space_group_name_H-M   'P 1'
#
loop_
_entity.id
_entity.type
_entity.pdbx_description
1 polymer ?
#
loop_
_entity_poly.entity_id
_entity_poly.type
_entity_poly.pdbx_seq_one_letter_code
_entity_poly.pdbx_strand_id
1 'polypeptide(L)'
;MSSTNHSTDEQIRFLILNEAEDKKNRNGQGYFHVEPYLVWPDGNGQVLEQEYITCQSVLSKSLGPLSEWLSRIEVRYHSGTFEELKIIIDQMAKQWKIFSITDLVYNHVANDCQLLKEHPECAYNLINSPHLKPAVLIESILIQFTRDASERKLLSKGISW
;
A
#
# COMPACT_ATOMS: atom_id res chain seq x y z
N MET A 1 7.44 7.69 39.61
CA MET A 1 7.35 6.91 38.35
C MET A 1 7.07 7.90 37.24
N SER A 2 7.89 7.93 36.19
CA SER A 2 7.68 8.82 35.04
C SER A 2 7.01 8.05 33.92
N SER A 3 5.82 8.47 33.48
CA SER A 3 5.15 7.94 32.30
C SER A 3 5.65 8.69 31.06
N THR A 4 6.59 8.10 30.32
CA THR A 4 7.12 8.64 29.08
C THR A 4 6.10 8.52 27.95
N ASN A 5 5.17 9.49 27.89
CA ASN A 5 4.28 9.68 26.74
C ASN A 5 5.13 9.89 25.48
N HIS A 6 5.27 8.84 24.68
CA HIS A 6 5.81 8.94 23.33
C HIS A 6 4.71 9.54 22.45
N SER A 7 4.65 10.87 22.40
CA SER A 7 3.94 11.57 21.32
C SER A 7 4.65 11.24 20.03
N THR A 8 3.98 10.60 19.07
CA THR A 8 4.56 10.46 17.73
C THR A 8 4.43 11.78 16.98
N ASP A 9 5.44 12.13 16.19
CA ASP A 9 5.54 13.42 15.48
C ASP A 9 4.61 13.51 14.24
N GLU A 10 3.48 12.79 14.25
CA GLU A 10 2.73 12.42 13.04
C GLU A 10 1.40 13.18 12.89
N GLN A 11 0.75 13.55 14.00
CA GLN A 11 -0.42 14.44 14.05
C GLN A 11 -0.85 14.75 15.49
N ILE A 12 -1.08 16.03 15.80
CA ILE A 12 -1.62 16.45 17.10
C ILE A 12 -3.12 16.71 16.97
N ARG A 13 -3.94 15.85 17.59
CA ARG A 13 -5.40 16.00 17.69
C ARG A 13 -5.77 16.87 18.89
N PHE A 14 -6.64 17.85 18.68
CA PHE A 14 -7.24 18.66 19.74
C PHE A 14 -8.77 18.61 19.72
N LEU A 15 -9.39 18.94 20.85
CA LEU A 15 -10.85 18.98 21.02
C LEU A 15 -11.25 20.38 21.47
N ILE A 16 -12.29 20.94 20.85
CA ILE A 16 -12.87 22.21 21.29
C ILE A 16 -14.04 21.87 22.20
N LEU A 17 -13.85 22.14 23.50
CA LEU A 17 -14.88 22.08 24.53
C LEU A 17 -15.34 23.51 24.83
N ASN A 18 -16.62 23.67 25.15
CA ASN A 18 -17.17 24.92 25.67
C ASN A 18 -17.23 24.84 27.21
N GLU A 19 -17.46 25.95 27.92
CA GLU A 19 -17.34 26.04 29.39
C GLU A 19 -18.36 25.22 30.20
N ALA A 20 -19.23 24.43 29.55
CA ALA A 20 -20.02 23.40 30.21
C ALA A 20 -19.20 22.09 30.30
N GLU A 21 -18.89 21.63 31.52
CA GLU A 21 -18.02 20.48 31.82
C GLU A 21 -18.52 19.09 31.33
N ASP A 22 -19.62 19.02 30.57
CA ASP A 22 -20.13 17.75 30.02
C ASP A 22 -19.41 17.34 28.72
N LYS A 23 -18.60 16.28 28.82
CA LYS A 23 -17.88 15.62 27.71
C LYS A 23 -18.77 15.15 26.54
N LYS A 24 -20.10 15.19 26.68
CA LYS A 24 -21.07 14.94 25.60
C LYS A 24 -21.21 16.11 24.61
N ASN A 25 -21.09 17.36 25.06
CA ASN A 25 -21.27 18.55 24.21
C ASN A 25 -19.97 18.93 23.48
N ARG A 26 -19.57 18.12 22.50
CA ARG A 26 -18.44 18.41 21.62
C ARG A 26 -18.88 19.28 20.44
N ASN A 27 -18.55 20.56 20.48
CA ASN A 27 -18.82 21.48 19.36
C ASN A 27 -17.82 21.33 18.19
N GLY A 28 -16.67 20.69 18.40
CA GLY A 28 -15.72 20.42 17.32
C GLY A 28 -14.51 19.59 17.75
N GLN A 29 -13.80 19.07 16.74
CA GLN A 29 -12.48 18.47 16.87
C GLN A 29 -11.59 19.00 15.75
N GLY A 30 -10.30 19.10 16.01
CA GLY A 30 -9.32 19.57 15.04
C GLY A 30 -8.03 18.77 15.12
N TYR A 31 -7.19 18.97 14.11
CA TYR A 31 -5.89 18.32 13.96
C TYR A 31 -4.90 19.37 13.46
N PHE A 32 -3.70 19.38 14.03
CA PHE A 32 -2.55 20.06 13.43
C PHE A 32 -1.60 18.99 12.88
N HIS A 33 -1.11 19.22 11.67
CA HIS A 33 0.00 18.43 11.15
C HIS A 33 1.29 18.87 11.84
N VAL A 34 2.16 17.92 12.12
CA VAL A 34 3.55 18.15 12.51
C VAL A 34 4.37 17.54 11.38
N GLU A 35 5.25 18.33 10.77
CA GLU A 35 6.04 17.90 9.63
C GLU A 35 7.27 17.10 10.13
N PRO A 36 7.56 15.92 9.58
CA PRO A 36 8.61 15.05 10.08
C PRO A 36 10.02 15.55 9.69
N TYR A 37 10.93 15.60 10.66
CA TYR A 37 12.33 15.93 10.40
C TYR A 37 13.07 14.74 9.79
N LEU A 38 13.44 14.85 8.50
CA LEU A 38 14.27 13.86 7.83
C LEU A 38 15.75 14.09 8.18
N VAL A 39 16.37 13.16 8.93
CA VAL A 39 17.77 13.27 9.38
C VAL A 39 18.65 12.29 8.62
N TRP A 40 19.79 12.74 8.12
CA TRP A 40 20.72 11.86 7.40
C TRP A 40 21.35 10.80 8.35
N PRO A 41 21.40 9.52 7.95
CA PRO A 41 21.94 8.44 8.78
C PRO A 41 23.48 8.35 8.77
N ASP A 42 24.16 9.50 8.66
CA ASP A 42 25.62 9.63 8.63
C ASP A 42 26.26 9.91 10.00
N GLY A 43 25.43 10.16 11.02
CA GLY A 43 25.85 10.48 12.39
C GLY A 43 26.16 11.96 12.65
N ASN A 44 26.09 12.82 11.64
CA ASN A 44 26.37 14.26 11.78
C ASN A 44 25.15 15.06 12.28
N GLY A 45 23.97 14.43 12.36
CA GLY A 45 22.73 15.10 12.78
C GLY A 45 22.17 16.10 11.74
N GLN A 46 22.69 16.08 10.51
CA GLN A 46 22.24 16.96 9.44
C GLN A 46 20.78 16.64 9.05
N VAL A 47 19.91 17.65 9.13
CA VAL A 47 18.51 17.59 8.67
C VAL A 47 18.45 17.88 7.17
N LEU A 48 17.54 17.23 6.45
CA LEU A 48 17.14 17.59 5.08
C LEU A 48 15.98 18.59 5.14
N GLU A 49 16.21 19.79 4.63
CA GLU A 49 15.18 20.81 4.44
C GLU A 49 14.17 20.34 3.38
N GLN A 50 12.87 20.36 3.73
CA GLN A 50 11.83 19.72 2.91
C GLN A 50 11.60 20.42 1.56
N GLU A 51 11.87 21.72 1.46
CA GLU A 51 11.71 22.52 0.23
C GLU A 51 12.62 22.06 -0.93
N TYR A 52 13.67 21.28 -0.65
CA TYR A 52 14.61 20.75 -1.64
C TYR A 52 14.44 19.26 -1.95
N ILE A 53 13.35 18.62 -1.48
CA ILE A 53 13.07 17.22 -1.80
C ILE A 53 12.76 17.07 -3.29
N THR A 54 13.50 16.19 -3.96
CA THR A 54 13.21 15.75 -5.34
C THR A 54 13.00 14.24 -5.35
N CYS A 55 11.98 13.78 -6.08
CA CYS A 55 11.56 12.38 -6.09
C CYS A 55 11.68 11.78 -7.48
N GLN A 56 12.28 10.59 -7.57
CA GLN A 56 12.32 9.78 -8.79
C GLN A 56 11.55 8.47 -8.55
N SER A 57 10.39 8.32 -9.19
CA SER A 57 9.64 7.06 -9.16
C SER A 57 10.33 6.01 -10.04
N VAL A 58 10.66 4.85 -9.47
CA VAL A 58 11.33 3.77 -10.22
C VAL A 58 10.60 2.44 -10.01
N LEU A 59 10.48 1.66 -11.09
CA LEU A 59 9.70 0.43 -11.13
C LEU A 59 10.60 -0.79 -10.85
N SER A 60 10.36 -1.51 -9.74
CA SER A 60 11.19 -2.64 -9.28
C SER A 60 11.32 -3.79 -10.30
N LYS A 61 10.25 -4.09 -11.05
CA LYS A 61 10.26 -5.01 -12.21
C LYS A 61 10.98 -4.46 -13.45
N SER A 62 11.73 -3.37 -13.27
CA SER A 62 12.67 -2.77 -14.23
C SER A 62 13.96 -2.29 -13.54
N LEU A 63 14.20 -2.74 -12.29
CA LEU A 63 15.45 -2.53 -11.52
C LEU A 63 16.25 -3.81 -11.23
N GLY A 64 15.62 -4.96 -11.03
CA GLY A 64 16.34 -6.21 -11.26
C GLY A 64 16.61 -7.18 -10.12
N PRO A 65 17.68 -8.00 -10.20
CA PRO A 65 18.07 -8.91 -9.14
C PRO A 65 18.53 -8.05 -7.98
N LEU A 66 18.09 -8.32 -6.76
CA LEU A 66 18.40 -7.43 -5.65
C LEU A 66 19.92 -7.44 -5.37
N SER A 67 20.56 -8.58 -5.58
CA SER A 67 22.01 -8.77 -5.67
C SER A 67 22.72 -7.89 -6.72
N GLU A 68 21.99 -7.36 -7.70
CA GLU A 68 22.48 -6.41 -8.70
C GLU A 68 21.73 -5.06 -8.60
N TRP A 69 20.78 -4.80 -7.67
CA TRP A 69 20.03 -3.53 -7.60
C TRP A 69 20.93 -2.34 -7.35
N LEU A 70 22.08 -2.50 -6.70
CA LEU A 70 23.04 -1.41 -6.54
C LEU A 70 23.58 -0.98 -7.91
N SER A 71 24.12 -1.95 -8.68
CA SER A 71 24.56 -1.77 -10.06
C SER A 71 23.41 -1.74 -11.08
N ARG A 72 22.15 -1.56 -10.64
CA ARG A 72 20.96 -1.52 -11.51
C ARG A 72 19.88 -0.49 -11.18
N ILE A 73 19.96 0.15 -10.02
CA ILE A 73 19.61 1.56 -9.84
C ILE A 73 20.64 2.41 -10.62
N GLU A 74 21.81 1.80 -10.91
CA GLU A 74 22.73 2.05 -12.04
C GLU A 74 22.33 1.34 -13.39
N VAL A 75 21.06 0.86 -13.56
CA VAL A 75 20.34 0.18 -14.72
C VAL A 75 20.09 -1.42 -14.78
N ARG A 76 18.84 -1.97 -14.57
CA ARG A 76 18.14 -3.20 -15.22
C ARG A 76 17.24 -4.35 -14.53
N TYR A 77 17.44 -5.70 -14.51
CA TYR A 77 16.30 -6.74 -14.34
C TYR A 77 16.68 -8.21 -13.82
N HIS A 78 16.10 -9.07 -12.89
CA HIS A 78 15.06 -9.24 -11.77
C HIS A 78 15.46 -10.43 -10.78
N SER A 79 15.23 -10.67 -9.44
CA SER A 79 14.59 -10.11 -8.16
C SER A 79 15.38 -10.45 -6.80
N GLY A 80 14.87 -10.31 -5.53
CA GLY A 80 15.57 -10.72 -4.23
C GLY A 80 14.90 -10.45 -2.82
N THR A 81 15.62 -10.49 -1.67
CA THR A 81 15.14 -10.59 -0.23
C THR A 81 15.07 -9.32 0.68
N PHE A 82 14.54 -9.42 1.92
CA PHE A 82 14.38 -8.29 2.87
C PHE A 82 15.71 -7.78 3.48
N GLU A 83 16.60 -8.67 3.92
CA GLU A 83 17.88 -8.30 4.53
C GLU A 83 18.80 -7.62 3.50
N GLU A 84 18.79 -8.14 2.26
CA GLU A 84 19.44 -7.50 1.10
C GLU A 84 18.83 -6.11 0.83
N LEU A 85 17.50 -5.98 0.84
CA LEU A 85 16.81 -4.71 0.63
C LEU A 85 17.22 -3.67 1.70
N LYS A 86 17.34 -4.09 2.97
CA LYS A 86 17.83 -3.21 4.03
C LYS A 86 19.26 -2.77 3.79
N ILE A 87 20.17 -3.66 3.37
CA ILE A 87 21.56 -3.29 3.06
C ILE A 87 21.59 -2.21 1.96
N ILE A 88 20.75 -2.36 0.93
CA ILE A 88 20.67 -1.42 -0.20
C ILE A 88 20.11 -0.06 0.23
N ILE A 89 19.02 -0.02 0.99
CA ILE A 89 18.43 1.22 1.50
C ILE A 89 19.42 1.94 2.45
N ASP A 90 20.07 1.19 3.35
CA ASP A 90 21.11 1.74 4.23
C ASP A 90 22.30 2.33 3.44
N GLN A 91 22.69 1.71 2.32
CA GLN A 91 23.75 2.23 1.44
C GLN A 91 23.32 3.48 0.68
N MET A 92 22.13 3.48 0.06
CA MET A 92 21.59 4.65 -0.65
C MET A 92 21.51 5.88 0.26
N ALA A 93 21.02 5.72 1.50
CA ALA A 93 20.88 6.83 2.44
C ALA A 93 22.21 7.32 3.03
N LYS A 94 23.20 6.43 3.23
CA LYS A 94 24.51 6.78 3.82
C LYS A 94 25.54 7.26 2.80
N GLN A 95 25.61 6.61 1.63
CA GLN A 95 26.67 6.85 0.63
C GLN A 95 26.22 7.82 -0.45
N TRP A 96 24.97 7.73 -0.92
CA TRP A 96 24.46 8.51 -2.04
C TRP A 96 23.57 9.68 -1.61
N LYS A 97 23.25 9.80 -0.31
CA LYS A 97 22.31 10.79 0.24
C LYS A 97 20.94 10.73 -0.47
N ILE A 98 20.41 9.52 -0.65
CA ILE A 98 19.08 9.25 -1.22
C ILE A 98 18.21 8.54 -0.17
N PHE A 99 17.07 9.14 0.18
CA PHE A 99 16.01 8.47 0.95
C PHE A 99 15.12 7.63 0.03
N SER A 100 14.57 6.54 0.56
CA SER A 100 13.68 5.62 -0.17
C SER A 100 12.25 5.69 0.36
N ILE A 101 11.28 5.72 -0.54
CA ILE A 101 9.83 5.66 -0.25
C ILE A 101 9.26 4.48 -1.06
N THR A 102 8.32 3.72 -0.49
CA THR A 102 7.57 2.68 -1.20
C THR A 102 6.10 3.08 -1.35
N ASP A 103 5.48 2.65 -2.45
CA ASP A 103 4.03 2.63 -2.57
C ASP A 103 3.44 1.58 -1.61
N LEU A 104 2.22 1.83 -1.11
CA LEU A 104 1.52 1.01 -0.11
C LEU A 104 0.06 0.80 -0.52
N VAL A 105 -0.23 -0.39 -1.03
CA VAL A 105 -1.56 -0.75 -1.56
C VAL A 105 -2.44 -1.34 -0.45
N TYR A 106 -3.29 -0.53 0.15
CA TYR A 106 -4.29 -0.98 1.14
C TYR A 106 -5.62 -1.44 0.54
N ASN A 107 -5.89 -1.11 -0.73
CA ASN A 107 -7.23 -1.26 -1.33
C ASN A 107 -7.52 -2.64 -1.93
N HIS A 108 -6.51 -3.47 -2.18
CA HIS A 108 -6.65 -4.81 -2.74
C HIS A 108 -5.41 -5.68 -2.49
N VAL A 109 -5.56 -6.99 -2.65
CA VAL A 109 -4.48 -7.99 -2.64
C VAL A 109 -4.49 -8.81 -3.94
N ALA A 110 -3.43 -9.56 -4.21
CA ALA A 110 -3.41 -10.50 -5.33
C ALA A 110 -4.48 -11.60 -5.17
N ASN A 111 -5.07 -12.06 -6.28
CA ASN A 111 -6.19 -13.01 -6.27
C ASN A 111 -5.80 -14.45 -5.86
N ASP A 112 -4.51 -14.78 -5.89
CA ASP A 112 -3.92 -16.03 -5.45
C ASP A 112 -3.29 -15.95 -4.04
N CYS A 113 -3.38 -14.78 -3.39
CA CYS A 113 -2.78 -14.50 -2.09
C CYS A 113 -3.21 -15.52 -1.02
N GLN A 114 -2.24 -16.03 -0.26
CA GLN A 114 -2.48 -17.05 0.76
C GLN A 114 -3.42 -16.56 1.87
N LEU A 115 -3.27 -15.31 2.31
CA LEU A 115 -4.12 -14.68 3.32
C LEU A 115 -5.60 -14.73 2.94
N LEU A 116 -5.94 -14.58 1.66
CA LEU A 116 -7.33 -14.58 1.18
C LEU A 116 -7.97 -15.99 1.20
N LYS A 117 -7.17 -17.05 1.23
CA LYS A 117 -7.64 -18.45 1.36
C LYS A 117 -7.90 -18.82 2.82
N GLU A 118 -7.10 -18.26 3.72
CA GLU A 118 -7.18 -18.46 5.17
C GLU A 118 -8.24 -17.54 5.80
N HIS A 119 -8.38 -16.32 5.29
CA HIS A 119 -9.31 -15.28 5.73
C HIS A 119 -10.19 -14.74 4.57
N PRO A 120 -11.11 -15.55 4.01
CA PRO A 120 -12.00 -15.14 2.92
C PRO A 120 -12.98 -14.02 3.33
N GLU A 121 -13.16 -13.75 4.62
CA GLU A 121 -13.92 -12.62 5.16
C GLU A 121 -13.28 -11.25 4.92
N CYS A 122 -11.97 -11.19 4.63
CA CYS A 122 -11.25 -9.95 4.31
C CYS A 122 -11.58 -9.39 2.91
N ALA A 123 -12.32 -10.12 2.07
CA ALA A 123 -12.84 -9.66 0.79
C ALA A 123 -14.37 -9.74 0.74
N TYR A 124 -14.97 -9.02 -0.21
CA TYR A 124 -16.42 -9.07 -0.44
C TYR A 124 -16.83 -10.43 -1.00
N ASN A 125 -17.63 -11.17 -0.24
CA ASN A 125 -18.07 -12.54 -0.55
C ASN A 125 -19.59 -12.69 -0.33
N LEU A 126 -20.18 -13.84 -0.71
CA LEU A 126 -21.64 -14.04 -0.66
C LEU A 126 -22.24 -14.15 0.76
N ILE A 127 -21.40 -14.15 1.81
CA ILE A 127 -21.78 -14.18 3.22
C ILE A 127 -21.77 -12.76 3.79
N ASN A 128 -20.64 -12.03 3.71
CA ASN A 128 -20.53 -10.67 4.24
C ASN A 128 -21.15 -9.60 3.31
N SER A 129 -21.27 -9.90 2.02
CA SER A 129 -21.76 -8.99 0.97
C SER A 129 -22.91 -9.63 0.17
N PRO A 130 -24.03 -10.00 0.82
CA PRO A 130 -25.10 -10.78 0.19
C PRO A 130 -25.80 -10.05 -0.96
N HIS A 131 -25.64 -8.73 -1.06
CA HIS A 131 -26.12 -7.91 -2.17
C HIS A 131 -25.39 -8.19 -3.50
N LEU A 132 -24.22 -8.84 -3.48
CA LEU A 132 -23.47 -9.25 -4.68
C LEU A 132 -23.97 -10.54 -5.33
N LYS A 133 -24.92 -11.26 -4.70
CA LYS A 133 -25.47 -12.53 -5.22
C LYS A 133 -25.99 -12.43 -6.68
N PRO A 134 -26.73 -11.38 -7.09
CA PRO A 134 -27.15 -11.22 -8.49
C PRO A 134 -25.99 -11.02 -9.45
N ALA A 135 -24.96 -10.25 -9.05
CA ALA A 135 -23.79 -10.00 -9.88
C ALA A 135 -22.98 -11.29 -10.13
N VAL A 136 -22.72 -12.07 -9.07
CA VAL A 136 -22.01 -13.35 -9.17
C VAL A 136 -22.79 -14.39 -9.99
N LEU A 137 -24.13 -14.36 -9.95
CA LEU A 137 -24.97 -15.19 -10.83
C LEU A 137 -24.81 -14.79 -12.31
N ILE A 138 -24.85 -13.50 -12.63
CA ILE A 138 -24.67 -12.99 -14.00
C ILE A 138 -23.26 -13.35 -14.51
N GLU A 139 -22.22 -13.10 -13.72
CA GLU A 139 -20.83 -13.46 -14.04
C GLU A 139 -20.68 -14.95 -14.33
N SER A 140 -21.28 -15.82 -13.50
CA SER A 140 -21.27 -17.27 -13.70
C SER A 140 -21.95 -17.70 -15.01
N ILE A 141 -23.05 -17.02 -15.39
CA ILE A 141 -23.75 -17.25 -16.66
C ILE A 141 -22.89 -16.79 -17.85
N LEU A 142 -22.22 -15.63 -17.75
CA LEU A 142 -21.35 -15.10 -18.80
C LEU A 142 -20.10 -15.97 -19.03
N ILE A 143 -19.47 -16.44 -17.96
CA ILE A 143 -18.35 -17.40 -18.03
C ILE A 143 -18.79 -18.70 -18.71
N GLN A 144 -19.93 -19.26 -18.31
CA GLN A 144 -20.44 -20.51 -18.90
C GLN A 144 -20.84 -20.33 -20.37
N PHE A 145 -21.54 -19.24 -20.69
CA PHE A 145 -21.89 -18.88 -22.07
C PHE A 145 -20.65 -18.77 -22.96
N THR A 146 -19.60 -18.10 -22.49
CA THR A 146 -18.34 -17.92 -23.24
C THR A 146 -17.65 -19.26 -23.50
N ARG A 147 -17.66 -20.19 -22.53
CA ARG A 147 -17.16 -21.56 -22.71
C ARG A 147 -18.00 -22.35 -23.73
N ASP A 148 -19.32 -22.37 -23.58
CA ASP A 148 -20.17 -23.13 -24.50
C ASP A 148 -20.13 -22.58 -25.94
N ALA A 149 -19.87 -21.29 -26.09
CA ALA A 149 -19.70 -20.65 -27.39
C ALA A 149 -18.34 -20.96 -28.03
N SER A 150 -17.23 -20.96 -27.26
CA SER A 150 -15.90 -21.35 -27.76
C SER A 150 -15.81 -22.84 -28.08
N GLU A 151 -16.53 -23.69 -27.32
CA GLU A 151 -16.73 -25.12 -27.61
C GLU A 151 -17.76 -25.37 -28.72
N ARG A 152 -18.26 -24.32 -29.39
CA ARG A 152 -19.19 -24.37 -30.55
C ARG A 152 -20.53 -25.05 -30.30
N LYS A 153 -20.90 -25.32 -29.04
CA LYS A 153 -22.22 -25.88 -28.65
C LYS A 153 -23.38 -24.96 -29.03
N LEU A 154 -23.14 -23.66 -29.18
CA LEU A 154 -24.15 -22.65 -29.50
C LEU A 154 -24.34 -22.40 -31.01
N LEU A 155 -23.66 -23.13 -31.90
CA LEU A 155 -23.83 -23.01 -33.36
C LEU A 155 -25.29 -23.22 -33.80
N SER A 156 -26.01 -24.15 -33.15
CA SER A 156 -27.45 -24.39 -33.40
C SER A 156 -28.36 -23.22 -33.02
N LYS A 157 -27.84 -22.24 -32.29
CA LYS A 157 -28.50 -20.97 -31.93
C LYS A 157 -27.96 -19.78 -32.75
N GLY A 158 -27.16 -20.03 -33.79
CA GLY A 158 -26.55 -19.01 -34.64
C GLY A 158 -25.35 -18.28 -34.01
N ILE A 159 -24.78 -18.80 -32.93
CA ILE A 159 -23.66 -18.15 -32.21
C ILE A 159 -22.37 -18.92 -32.52
N SER A 160 -21.41 -18.23 -33.14
CA SER A 160 -20.10 -18.76 -33.53
C SER A 160 -18.96 -17.90 -33.00
N TRP A 161 -17.87 -18.56 -32.60
CA TRP A 161 -16.54 -17.98 -32.34
C TRP A 161 -15.51 -18.70 -33.24
#